data_AF-A0A1I1EG16-F1
#
_entry.id   AF-A0A1I1EG16-F1
#
_cell.length_a   1.000
_cell.length_b   1.000
_cell.length_c   1.000
_cell.angle_alpha   90.00
_cell.angle_beta   90.00
_cell.angle_gamma   90.00
#
_symmetry.space_group_name_H-M   'P 1'
#
loop_
_entity.id
_entity.type
_entity.pdbx_description
1 polymer ?
#
loop_
_entity_poly.entity_id
_entity_poly.type
_entity_poly.pdbx_seq_one_letter_code
_entity_poly.pdbx_strand_id
1 'polypeptide(L)' 'MARAISDHPKQKDVDKIWEAIKEQVNGLRYGSVVITVHDGKILQIETSSKLRFTN' A
#
# COMPACT_ATOMS: atom_id res chain seq x y z
N MET A 1 30.68 26.31 2.70
CA MET A 1 29.20 26.27 2.80
C MET A 1 28.70 25.02 2.09
N ALA A 2 28.55 23.90 2.81
CA ALA A 2 28.09 22.63 2.24
C ALA A 2 26.61 22.44 2.60
N ARG A 3 25.75 22.42 1.58
CA ARG A 3 24.32 22.15 1.74
C ARG A 3 24.13 20.64 1.84
N ALA A 4 23.83 20.13 3.04
CA ALA A 4 23.44 18.76 3.26
C ALA A 4 22.05 18.54 2.66
N ILE A 5 21.99 17.86 1.52
CA ILE A 5 20.77 17.31 0.93
C ILE A 5 20.75 15.81 1.20
N SER A 6 20.33 15.40 2.40
CA SER A 6 20.22 13.97 2.72
C SER A 6 19.00 13.66 3.60
N ASP A 7 17.85 14.25 3.27
CA ASP A 7 16.57 13.70 3.71
C ASP A 7 16.15 12.60 2.71
N HIS A 8 16.79 11.43 2.83
CA HIS A 8 16.24 10.22 2.22
C HIS A 8 15.01 9.80 3.05
N PRO A 9 13.80 9.75 2.47
CA PRO A 9 12.63 9.27 3.20
C PRO A 9 12.88 7.83 3.65
N LYS A 10 12.77 7.64 4.97
CA LYS A 10 13.18 6.45 5.70
C LYS A 10 12.36 5.25 5.24
N GLN A 11 13.05 4.20 4.80
CA GLN A 11 12.53 2.89 4.37
C GLN A 11 11.41 2.30 5.25
N LYS A 12 11.36 2.66 6.55
CA LYS A 12 10.43 2.16 7.56
C LYS A 12 8.94 2.39 7.24
N ASP A 13 8.61 3.38 6.43
CA ASP A 13 7.21 3.66 6.10
C ASP A 13 6.64 2.66 5.08
N VAL A 14 7.50 2.08 4.23
CA VAL A 14 7.08 1.11 3.19
C VAL A 14 6.65 -0.21 3.80
N ASP A 15 7.38 -0.70 4.81
CA ASP A 15 7.07 -1.97 5.48
C ASP A 15 5.70 -1.93 6.15
N LYS A 16 5.35 -0.83 6.82
CA LYS A 16 4.03 -0.65 7.45
C LYS A 16 2.90 -0.63 6.43
N ILE A 17 3.11 0.03 5.29
CA ILE A 17 2.11 0.08 4.21
C ILE A 17 1.90 -1.34 3.65
N TRP A 18 2.99 -2.11 3.51
CA TRP A 18 2.93 -3.49 3.03
C TRP A 18 2.16 -4.42 3.97
N GLU A 19 2.34 -4.28 5.28
CA GLU A 19 1.55 -5.03 6.26
C GLU A 19 0.06 -4.70 6.18
N ALA A 20 -0.30 -3.41 6.08
CA ALA A 20 -1.68 -2.98 5.94
C ALA A 20 -2.35 -3.49 4.65
N ILE A 21 -1.60 -3.56 3.55
CA ILE A 21 -2.07 -4.16 2.29
C ILE A 21 -2.32 -5.66 2.47
N LYS A 22 -1.38 -6.37 3.10
CA LYS A 22 -1.52 -7.81 3.37
C LYS A 22 -2.76 -8.11 4.20
N GLU A 23 -3.01 -7.35 5.27
CA GLU A 23 -4.20 -7.55 6.09
C GLU A 23 -5.50 -7.34 5.31
N GLN A 24 -5.56 -6.30 4.48
CA GLN A 24 -6.72 -6.04 3.62
C GLN A 24 -6.94 -7.14 2.59
N VAL A 25 -5.89 -7.61 1.93
CA VAL A 25 -5.96 -8.71 0.94
C VAL A 25 -6.32 -10.04 1.61
N ASN A 26 -5.81 -10.32 2.80
CA ASN A 26 -6.05 -11.59 3.49
C ASN A 26 -7.52 -11.75 3.94
N GLY A 27 -8.22 -10.64 4.23
CA GLY A 27 -9.66 -10.64 4.51
C GLY A 27 -10.56 -10.70 3.27
N LEU A 28 -9.96 -10.57 2.09
CA LEU A 28 -10.64 -10.36 0.82
C LEU A 28 -10.90 -11.71 0.12
N ARG A 29 -12.04 -12.36 0.42
CA ARG A 29 -12.43 -13.62 -0.24
C ARG A 29 -12.69 -13.45 -1.75
N TYR A 30 -13.23 -12.30 -2.15
CA TYR A 30 -13.51 -11.96 -3.53
C TYR A 30 -13.31 -10.45 -3.71
N GLY A 31 -12.57 -10.05 -4.75
CA GLY A 31 -12.29 -8.64 -5.00
C GLY A 31 -10.98 -8.41 -5.74
N SER A 32 -10.52 -7.16 -5.75
CA SER A 32 -9.27 -6.74 -6.38
C SER A 32 -8.62 -5.62 -5.57
N VAL A 33 -7.31 -5.67 -5.43
CA VAL A 33 -6.51 -4.58 -4.84
C VAL A 33 -5.64 -3.99 -5.94
N VAL A 34 -5.79 -2.68 -6.17
CA VAL A 34 -5.03 -1.93 -7.17
C VAL A 34 -4.09 -0.99 -6.42
N ILE A 35 -2.79 -1.14 -6.68
CA ILE A 35 -1.75 -0.33 -6.04
C ILE A 35 -1.05 0.47 -7.11
N THR A 36 -1.06 1.78 -6.97
CA THR A 36 -0.38 2.69 -7.89
C THR A 36 0.92 3.16 -7.27
N VAL A 37 2.04 2.79 -7.90
CA VAL A 37 3.39 3.19 -7.50
C VAL A 37 3.91 4.18 -8.53
N HIS A 38 4.48 5.29 -8.06
CA HIS A 38 5.19 6.27 -8.88
C HIS A 38 6.47 6.68 -8.15
N ASP A 39 7.58 6.75 -8.89
CA ASP A 39 8.86 7.23 -8.36
C ASP A 39 9.34 6.47 -7.09
N GLY A 40 9.05 5.16 -7.02
CA GLY A 40 9.38 4.32 -5.86
C GLY A 40 8.51 4.55 -4.62
N LYS A 41 7.46 5.39 -4.71
CA LYS A 41 6.51 5.67 -3.64
C LYS A 41 5.10 5.18 -4.01
N ILE A 42 4.43 4.60 -3.03
CA ILE A 42 3.03 4.20 -3.17
C ILE A 42 2.19 5.47 -3.07
N LEU A 43 1.50 5.84 -4.15
CA LEU A 43 0.63 7.02 -4.19
C LEU A 43 -0.82 6.67 -3.85
N GLN A 44 -1.28 5.49 -4.26
CA GLN A 44 -2.68 5.10 -4.10
C GLN A 44 -2.82 3.59 -3.88
N ILE A 45 -3.76 3.23 -3.02
CA ILE A 45 -4.19 1.86 -2.78
C ILE A 45 -5.72 1.87 -2.85
N GLU A 46 -6.28 1.14 -3.81
CA GLU A 46 -7.72 0.95 -3.96
C GLU A 46 -8.08 -0.51 -3.70
N THR A 47 -8.90 -0.73 -2.68
CA THR A 47 -9.33 -2.05 -2.23
C THR A 47 -10.79 -2.25 -2.60
N SER A 48 -11.07 -3.10 -3.59
CA SER A 48 -12.44 -3.43 -4.02
C SER A 48 -12.83 -4.81 -3.48
N SER A 49 -13.65 -4.85 -2.43
CA SER A 49 -14.17 -6.08 -1.84
C SER A 49 -15.59 -6.41 -2.29
N LYS A 50 -15.82 -7.66 -2.71
CA LYS A 50 -17.14 -8.18 -3.06
C LYS A 50 -17.62 -9.14 -1.97
N LEU A 51 -18.68 -8.78 -1.28
CA LEU A 51 -19.39 -9.67 -0.38
C LEU A 51 -20.42 -10.44 -1.19
N ARG A 52 -20.28 -11.76 -1.24
CA ARG A 52 -21.27 -12.64 -1.87
C ARG A 52 -22.13 -13.23 -0.76
N PHE A 53 -23.38 -12.80 -0.70
CA PHE A 53 -24.40 -13.42 0.14
C PHE A 53 -24.91 -14.64 -0.62
N THR A 54 -24.59 -15.84 -0.14
CA THR A 54 -25.25 -17.08 -0.59
C THR A 54 -26.53 -17.22 0.22
N ASN A 55 -27.66 -17.44 -0.47
CA ASN A 55 -28.93 -17.81 0.14
C ASN A 55 -29.03 -19.32 0.30
#